data_AF-A0AB39BT21-F1
#
_entry.id   AF-A0AB39BT21-F1
#
_cell.length_a   1.000
_cell.length_b   1.000
_cell.length_c   1.000
_cell.angle_alpha   90.00
_cell.angle_beta   90.00
_cell.angle_gamma   90.00
#
_symmetry.space_group_name_H-M   'P 1'
#
loop_
_entity.id
_entity.type
_entity.pdbx_description
1 polymer ?
#
loop_
_entity_poly.entity_id
_entity_poly.type
_entity_poly.pdbx_seq_one_letter_code
_entity_poly.pdbx_strand_id
1 'polypeptide(L)'
;MQTIGALLYNAMYIYSFLIIGYILLSWFPNARESSFGQFLGSIVEPYLEPFRKFIPPLGMIDLSPIVAIIVLRLASTGVLAIFS
;
A
#
# COMPACT_ATOMS: atom_id res chain seq x y z
N MET A 1 5.68 22.37 12.46
CA MET A 1 5.79 20.89 12.43
C MET A 1 4.48 20.23 11.98
N GLN A 2 3.32 20.72 12.41
CA GLN A 2 2.01 20.23 11.98
C GLN A 2 1.81 20.11 10.46
N THR A 3 2.24 21.10 9.66
CA THR A 3 2.12 21.03 8.19
C THR A 3 2.91 19.86 7.60
N ILE A 4 4.09 19.57 8.14
CA ILE A 4 4.92 18.43 7.70
C ILE A 4 4.21 17.11 8.04
N GLY A 5 3.71 16.99 9.27
CA GLY A 5 2.93 15.82 9.69
C GLY A 5 1.69 15.60 8.81
N ALA A 6 0.97 16.67 8.47
CA ALA A 6 -0.19 16.61 7.60
C ALA A 6 0.18 16.17 6.17
N LEU A 7 1.28 16.68 5.60
CA LEU A 7 1.74 16.27 4.27
C LEU A 7 2.10 14.79 4.24
N LEU A 8 2.85 14.31 5.24
CA LEU A 8 3.22 12.90 5.36
C LEU A 8 1.99 12.01 5.54
N TYR A 9 1.06 12.38 6.42
CA TYR A 9 -0.19 11.66 6.62
C TYR A 9 -0.99 11.54 5.32
N ASN A 10 -1.15 12.64 4.57
CA ASN A 10 -1.86 12.62 3.29
C ASN A 10 -1.14 11.77 2.24
N ALA A 11 0.19 11.81 2.18
CA ALA A 11 0.95 10.97 1.28
C ALA A 11 0.76 9.47 1.58
N MET A 12 0.82 9.08 2.85
CA MET A 12 0.57 7.70 3.28
C MET A 12 -0.89 7.28 3.03
N TYR A 13 -1.84 8.19 3.22
CA TYR A 13 -3.25 7.95 2.91
C TYR A 13 -3.46 7.68 1.42
N ILE A 14 -2.89 8.51 0.53
CA ILE A 14 -2.93 8.30 -0.92
C ILE A 14 -2.25 6.97 -1.28
N TYR A 15 -1.10 6.67 -0.70
CA TYR A 15 -0.37 5.42 -0.93
C TYR A 15 -1.22 4.19 -0.55
N SER A 16 -2.02 4.27 0.52
CA SER A 16 -2.98 3.21 0.88
C SER A 16 -4.00 2.96 -0.23
N PHE A 17 -4.47 3.99 -0.94
CA PHE A 17 -5.37 3.81 -2.10
C PHE A 17 -4.64 3.25 -3.30
N LEU A 18 -3.36 3.58 -3.51
CA LEU A 18 -2.55 2.96 -4.56
C LEU A 18 -2.42 1.46 -4.33
N ILE A 19 -2.18 1.02 -3.07
CA ILE A 19 -2.18 -0.40 -2.70
C ILE A 19 -3.52 -1.05 -3.05
N ILE A 20 -4.64 -0.45 -2.64
CA ILE A 20 -5.98 -0.98 -2.92
C ILE A 20 -6.21 -1.08 -4.42
N GLY A 21 -5.91 -0.02 -5.18
CA GLY A 21 -6.03 -0.02 -6.64
C GLY A 21 -5.20 -1.12 -7.29
N TYR A 22 -3.97 -1.34 -6.83
CA TYR A 22 -3.09 -2.40 -7.35
C TYR A 22 -3.66 -3.80 -7.11
N ILE A 23 -4.21 -4.07 -5.92
CA ILE A 23 -4.87 -5.34 -5.62
C ILE A 23 -6.11 -5.53 -6.50
N LEU A 24 -6.92 -4.49 -6.67
CA LEU A 24 -8.09 -4.58 -7.54
C LEU A 24 -7.71 -4.86 -9.00
N LEU A 25 -6.59 -4.31 -9.48
CA LEU A 25 -6.06 -4.63 -10.80
C LEU A 25 -5.67 -6.10 -10.93
N SER A 26 -5.30 -6.80 -9.85
CA SER A 26 -5.00 -8.24 -9.94
C SER A 26 -6.21 -9.10 -10.27
N TRP A 27 -7.44 -8.58 -10.16
CA TRP A 27 -8.66 -9.26 -10.60
C TRP A 27 -8.91 -9.12 -12.10
N PHE A 28 -8.20 -8.21 -12.77
CA PHE A 28 -8.32 -7.93 -14.20
C PHE A 28 -6.93 -8.03 -14.85
N PRO A 29 -6.49 -9.23 -15.29
CA PRO A 29 -5.13 -9.46 -15.79
C PRO A 29 -4.68 -8.46 -16.87
N ASN A 30 -5.53 -8.18 -17.85
CA ASN A 30 -5.26 -7.20 -18.91
C ASN A 30 -4.98 -5.78 -18.36
N ALA A 31 -5.65 -5.39 -17.28
CA ALA A 31 -5.47 -4.10 -16.65
C ALA A 31 -4.17 -4.07 -15.80
N ARG A 32 -3.82 -5.17 -15.16
CA ARG A 32 -2.54 -5.33 -14.44
C ARG A 32 -1.34 -5.26 -15.38
N GLU A 33 -1.45 -5.87 -16.56
CA GLU A 33 -0.39 -5.91 -17.57
C GLU A 33 -0.28 -4.61 -18.38
N SER A 34 -1.28 -3.73 -18.30
CA SER A 34 -1.23 -2.41 -18.94
C SER A 34 -0.07 -1.55 -18.41
N SER A 35 0.35 -0.54 -19.19
CA SER A 35 1.40 0.40 -18.77
C SER A 35 1.08 1.08 -17.43
N PHE A 36 -0.20 1.38 -17.18
CA PHE A 36 -0.66 1.94 -15.92
C PHE A 36 -0.55 0.93 -14.76
N GLY A 37 -0.94 -0.33 -14.99
CA GLY A 37 -0.84 -1.39 -13.99
C GLY A 37 0.61 -1.72 -13.61
N GLN A 38 1.52 -1.74 -14.60
CA GLN A 38 2.95 -1.91 -14.37
C GLN A 38 3.55 -0.71 -13.62
N PHE A 39 3.18 0.52 -14.00
CA PHE A 39 3.59 1.72 -13.28
C PHE A 39 3.14 1.69 -11.82
N LEU A 40 1.86 1.38 -11.58
CA LEU A 40 1.34 1.25 -10.22
C LEU A 40 2.11 0.17 -9.45
N GLY A 41 2.29 -1.01 -10.05
CA GLY A 41 3.09 -2.09 -9.47
C GLY A 41 4.50 -1.65 -9.07
N SER A 42 5.19 -0.88 -9.91
CA SER A 42 6.55 -0.40 -9.60
C SER A 42 6.63 0.47 -8.33
N ILE A 43 5.52 1.15 -7.99
CA ILE A 43 5.40 2.01 -6.80
C ILE A 43 5.03 1.19 -5.56
N VAL A 44 4.13 0.21 -5.71
CA VAL A 44 3.54 -0.50 -4.58
C VAL A 44 4.33 -1.76 -4.19
N GLU A 45 4.88 -2.48 -5.17
CA GLU A 45 5.56 -3.77 -4.97
C GLU A 45 6.73 -3.72 -3.98
N PRO A 46 7.63 -2.72 -4.00
CA PRO A 46 8.72 -2.66 -3.02
C PRO A 46 8.25 -2.62 -1.56
N TYR A 47 7.07 -2.05 -1.31
CA TYR A 47 6.46 -2.05 0.02
C TYR A 47 5.75 -3.36 0.33
N LEU A 48 5.07 -3.97 -0.63
CA LEU A 48 4.32 -5.22 -0.44
C LEU A 48 5.22 -6.47 -0.35
N GLU A 49 6.35 -6.48 -1.04
CA GLU A 49 7.25 -7.64 -1.13
C GLU A 49 7.70 -8.16 0.25
N PRO A 50 8.13 -7.32 1.22
CA PRO A 50 8.41 -7.78 2.58
C PRO A 50 7.22 -8.48 3.23
N PHE A 51 6.00 -7.96 3.09
CA PHE A 51 4.81 -8.58 3.69
C PHE A 51 4.51 -9.94 3.06
N ARG A 52 4.69 -10.10 1.75
CA ARG A 52 4.52 -11.40 1.07
C ARG A 52 5.55 -12.44 1.50
N LYS A 53 6.75 -12.01 1.89
CA LYS A 53 7.79 -12.92 2.41
C LYS A 53 7.41 -13.48 3.79
N PHE A 54 6.73 -12.69 4.62
CA PHE A 54 6.35 -13.10 5.98
C PHE A 54 4.94 -13.70 6.07
N ILE A 55 4.03 -13.30 5.19
CA ILE A 55 2.62 -13.71 5.21
C ILE A 55 2.38 -14.60 4.00
N PRO A 56 2.29 -15.94 4.20
CA PRO A 56 1.99 -16.84 3.10
C PRO A 56 0.57 -16.57 2.57
N PRO A 57 0.35 -16.73 1.25
CA PRO A 57 -0.99 -16.62 0.67
C PRO A 57 -1.91 -17.72 1.21
N LEU A 58 -3.19 -17.38 1.42
CA LEU A 58 -4.21 -18.37 1.77
C LEU A 58 -4.88 -18.88 0.49
N GLY A 59 -4.37 -20.00 -0.02
CA GLY A 59 -4.79 -20.53 -1.32
C GLY A 59 -4.45 -19.55 -2.44
N MET A 60 -5.47 -19.02 -3.12
CA MET A 60 -5.30 -18.05 -4.21
C MET A 60 -5.36 -16.58 -3.74
N ILE A 61 -5.62 -16.33 -2.45
CA ILE A 61 -5.82 -14.99 -1.90
C ILE A 61 -4.55 -14.53 -1.20
N ASP A 62 -4.00 -13.42 -1.68
CA ASP A 62 -2.90 -12.72 -1.03
C ASP A 62 -3.43 -11.82 0.11
N LEU A 63 -3.16 -12.22 1.36
CA LEU A 63 -3.52 -11.43 2.55
C LEU A 63 -2.47 -10.37 2.90
N SER A 64 -1.27 -10.43 2.30
CA SER A 64 -0.18 -9.49 2.60
C SER A 64 -0.58 -8.03 2.44
N PRO A 65 -1.43 -7.61 1.47
CA PRO A 65 -1.75 -6.21 1.32
C PRO A 65 -2.67 -5.68 2.42
N ILE A 66 -3.51 -6.54 3.02
CA ILE A 66 -4.36 -6.16 4.16
C ILE A 66 -3.47 -5.80 5.34
N VAL A 67 -2.49 -6.66 5.65
CA VAL A 67 -1.55 -6.41 6.74
C VAL A 67 -0.67 -5.20 6.44
N ALA A 68 -0.21 -5.05 5.19
CA ALA A 68 0.55 -3.89 4.76
C ALA A 68 -0.24 -2.59 4.99
N ILE A 69 -1.52 -2.54 4.61
CA ILE A 69 -2.39 -1.37 4.86
C ILE A 69 -2.56 -1.10 6.36
N ILE A 70 -2.72 -2.14 7.19
CA ILE A 70 -2.82 -1.98 8.65
C ILE A 70 -1.54 -1.36 9.20
N VAL A 71 -0.38 -1.88 8.84
CA VAL A 71 0.93 -1.33 9.26
C VAL A 71 1.10 0.10 8.79
N LEU A 72 0.73 0.41 7.55
CA LEU A 72 0.76 1.76 7.01
C LEU A 72 -0.11 2.72 7.82
N ARG A 73 -1.35 2.31 8.18
CA ARG A 73 -2.25 3.12 9.01
C ARG A 73 -1.68 3.39 10.39
N LEU A 74 -1.11 2.38 11.05
CA LEU A 74 -0.46 2.55 12.36
C LEU A 74 0.71 3.54 12.26
N ALA A 75 1.52 3.43 11.21
CA ALA A 75 2.60 4.38 10.96
C ALA A 75 2.08 5.80 10.70
N SER A 76 0.98 5.96 9.95
CA SER A 76 0.33 7.26 9.73
C SER A 76 -0.16 7.90 11.04
N THR A 77 -0.73 7.11 11.95
CA THR A 77 -1.12 7.60 13.28
C THR A 77 0.10 8.03 14.09
N GLY A 78 1.20 7.27 14.04
CA GLY A 78 2.47 7.65 14.67
C GLY A 78 3.02 8.98 14.15
N VAL A 79 2.95 9.22 12.83
CA VAL A 79 3.32 10.50 12.22
C VAL A 79 2.47 11.63 12.79
N LEU A 80 1.14 11.48 12.86
CA LEU A 80 0.30 12.52 13.44
C LEU A 80 0.64 12.80 14.90
N ALA A 81 0.95 11.77 15.69
CA ALA A 81 1.28 11.92 17.11
C ALA A 81 2.65 12.58 17.35
N ILE A 82 3.63 12.37 16.46
CA ILE A 82 4.97 12.95 16.60
C ILE A 82 5.01 14.41 16.14
N PHE A 83 4.26 14.73 15.08
CA PHE A 83 4.28 16.04 14.43
C PHE A 83 3.12 16.97 14.86
N SER A 84 2.28 16.53 15.81
CA SER A 84 1.21 17.32 16.44
C SER A 84 1.75 18.56 17.15
#